data_AF-A0AAD6WFC3-F1
#
_entry.id   AF-A0AAD6WFC3-F1
#
_cell.length_a   1.000
_cell.length_b   1.000
_cell.length_c   1.000
_cell.angle_alpha   90.00
_cell.angle_beta   90.00
_cell.angle_gamma   90.00
#
_symmetry.space_group_name_H-M   'P 1'
#
loop_
_entity.id
_entity.type
_entity.pdbx_description
1 polymer ?
#
loop_
_entity_poly.entity_id
_entity_poly.type
_entity_poly.pdbx_seq_one_letter_code
_entity_poly.pdbx_strand_id
1 'polypeptide(L)'
;MEWSACLDEYEKLVIRMTTPRVVIDNAVSSKATVVKVDSARKHRILLEAVQVLTDLNLSIKKAYISSDGRWFMDVFHVTDLNGNKLTDESVINYIEQSLGTIHPGKTTGSNGLTALELTGTDRIGLLSEVFAVLADLQCSVVDAKVWTHNGRIASLMYVKDCNSGSPIEDTQHIDRIEARLRNVLKGDNDIRSAKTMVSMAVTHTERRLHQVMFADRDYERKPILQPSGDSPVVTVQNWVERGYSVVNVQCKDRTKLLFDVVCTLTDMEYIVFHATINTAGDRAYLEFYIRHTDGTPISSEPERQRVIQCLQAAVERRASEGVRLELCTSDRQGLLADVTRTFRENGLNVTRAEISTAGDMALNVFYVTDAVGNPADPKLIESVRQKIGVSNLKVKELPPLIYHQEAEREDQTVGVAGTVLLSLGSLVKKNLYHLGLIRSYS
;
A
#
# COMPACT_ATOMS: atom_id res chain seq x y z
N MET A 1 29.95 2.31 45.40
CA MET A 1 29.00 3.28 44.84
C MET A 1 29.16 3.30 43.32
N GLU A 2 28.99 2.15 42.64
CA GLU A 2 29.28 1.98 41.20
C GLU A 2 28.13 1.32 40.42
N TRP A 3 27.11 0.80 41.12
CA TRP A 3 25.99 0.09 40.50
C TRP A 3 25.04 1.01 39.71
N SER A 4 24.89 2.28 40.14
CA SER A 4 24.02 3.26 39.46
C SER A 4 24.58 3.72 38.11
N ALA A 5 25.90 3.77 37.94
CA ALA A 5 26.53 4.19 36.69
C ALA A 5 26.59 3.06 35.65
N CYS A 6 26.74 1.80 36.11
CA CYS A 6 26.74 0.62 35.25
C CYS A 6 25.35 0.33 34.66
N LEU A 7 24.28 0.54 35.43
CA LEU A 7 22.90 0.44 34.94
C LEU A 7 22.59 1.50 33.87
N ASP A 8 23.06 2.74 34.05
CA ASP A 8 22.91 3.84 33.09
C ASP A 8 23.65 3.57 31.76
N GLU A 9 24.88 3.03 31.82
CA GLU A 9 25.63 2.66 30.61
C GLU A 9 25.04 1.44 29.88
N TYR A 10 24.52 0.46 30.62
CA TYR A 10 23.80 -0.68 30.05
C TYR A 10 22.49 -0.24 29.39
N GLU A 11 21.70 0.61 30.03
CA GLU A 11 20.48 1.19 29.45
C GLU A 11 20.79 1.97 28.17
N LYS A 12 21.82 2.84 28.18
CA LYS A 12 22.29 3.54 26.96
C LYS A 12 22.73 2.58 25.86
N LEU A 13 23.34 1.43 26.19
CA LEU A 13 23.76 0.43 25.22
C LEU A 13 22.56 -0.35 24.65
N VAL A 14 21.60 -0.73 25.49
CA VAL A 14 20.35 -1.37 25.03
C VAL A 14 19.55 -0.40 24.15
N ILE A 15 19.46 0.88 24.53
CA ILE A 15 18.81 1.91 23.71
C ILE A 15 19.53 2.02 22.36
N ARG A 16 20.86 2.15 22.34
CA ARG A 16 21.63 2.21 21.08
C ARG A 16 21.45 0.99 20.19
N MET A 17 21.36 -0.21 20.77
CA MET A 17 21.18 -1.45 19.99
C MET A 17 19.74 -1.60 19.47
N THR A 18 18.74 -1.08 20.19
CA THR A 18 17.32 -1.22 19.82
C THR A 18 16.81 -0.08 18.95
N THR A 19 17.48 1.08 18.97
CA THR A 19 17.23 2.17 18.03
C THR A 19 17.71 1.77 16.64
N PRO A 20 16.85 1.81 15.61
CA PRO A 20 17.25 1.53 14.25
C PRO A 20 18.31 2.48 13.76
N ARG A 21 19.39 1.92 13.24
CA ARG A 21 20.39 2.64 12.49
C ARG A 21 19.98 2.65 11.03
N VAL A 22 19.95 3.84 10.45
CA VAL A 22 19.60 4.05 9.05
C VAL A 22 20.86 4.55 8.35
N VAL A 23 21.20 3.92 7.23
CA VAL A 23 22.32 4.33 6.37
C VAL A 23 21.79 4.48 4.97
N ILE A 24 21.90 5.68 4.41
CA ILE A 24 21.51 5.98 3.04
C ILE A 24 22.76 6.16 2.19
N ASP A 25 22.89 5.36 1.14
CA ASP A 25 24.05 5.33 0.26
C ASP A 25 23.62 5.49 -1.20
N ASN A 26 24.13 6.53 -1.84
CA ASN A 26 23.84 6.83 -3.24
C ASN A 26 24.97 6.42 -4.21
N ALA A 27 26.08 5.86 -3.69
CA ALA A 27 27.26 5.43 -4.44
C ALA A 27 27.24 3.93 -4.77
N VAL A 28 26.67 3.08 -3.90
CA VAL A 28 26.68 1.60 -4.04
C VAL A 28 26.01 1.10 -5.32
N SER A 29 24.94 1.76 -5.78
CA SER A 29 24.24 1.41 -7.01
C SER A 29 24.28 2.58 -7.97
N SER A 30 24.47 2.36 -9.28
CA SER A 30 24.39 3.41 -10.29
C SER A 30 22.96 3.88 -10.58
N LYS A 31 21.96 3.01 -10.33
CA LYS A 31 20.56 3.21 -10.76
C LYS A 31 19.59 3.59 -9.63
N ALA A 32 19.92 3.32 -8.36
CA ALA A 32 19.01 3.55 -7.23
C ALA A 32 19.77 4.02 -5.99
N THR A 33 19.06 4.68 -5.07
CA THR A 33 19.57 5.01 -3.73
C THR A 33 19.36 3.81 -2.81
N VAL A 34 20.37 3.42 -2.04
CA VAL A 34 20.29 2.29 -1.11
C VAL A 34 19.96 2.81 0.28
N VAL A 35 18.83 2.40 0.83
CA VAL A 35 18.43 2.65 2.23
C VAL A 35 18.61 1.36 3.00
N LYS A 36 19.54 1.35 3.94
CA LYS A 36 19.78 0.23 4.85
C LYS A 36 19.27 0.58 6.24
N VAL A 37 18.49 -0.32 6.83
CA VAL A 37 17.97 -0.22 8.19
C VAL A 37 18.43 -1.44 8.98
N ASP A 38 19.14 -1.24 10.08
CA ASP A 38 19.56 -2.31 10.99
C ASP A 38 19.21 -1.99 12.44
N SER A 39 18.72 -2.98 13.20
CA SER A 39 18.59 -2.87 14.65
C SER A 39 18.41 -4.22 15.36
N ALA A 40 18.51 -4.19 16.69
CA ALA A 40 18.24 -5.32 17.57
C ALA A 40 16.79 -5.36 18.10
N ARG A 41 15.92 -4.46 17.63
CA ARG A 41 14.52 -4.40 18.05
C ARG A 41 13.74 -5.55 17.43
N LYS A 42 12.94 -6.21 18.27
CA LYS A 42 12.31 -7.50 17.95
C LYS A 42 11.09 -7.43 17.04
N HIS A 43 10.44 -6.28 16.86
CA HIS A 43 9.11 -6.24 16.24
C HIS A 43 8.90 -5.07 15.28
N ARG A 44 8.21 -5.37 14.17
CA ARG A 44 7.51 -4.46 13.23
C ARG A 44 8.32 -3.42 12.45
N ILE A 45 9.66 -3.47 12.49
CA ILE A 45 10.47 -2.47 11.77
C ILE A 45 10.34 -2.57 10.25
N LEU A 46 10.21 -3.79 9.69
CA LEU A 46 9.98 -3.94 8.25
C LEU A 46 8.73 -3.17 7.79
N LEU A 47 7.62 -3.31 8.54
CA LEU A 47 6.38 -2.61 8.22
C LEU A 47 6.56 -1.09 8.34
N GLU A 48 7.18 -0.61 9.43
CA GLU A 48 7.46 0.80 9.66
C GLU A 48 8.38 1.40 8.56
N ALA A 49 9.43 0.69 8.18
CA ALA A 49 10.34 1.07 7.12
C ALA A 49 9.61 1.21 5.79
N VAL A 50 8.85 0.18 5.40
CA VAL A 50 8.10 0.18 4.16
C VAL A 50 6.98 1.23 4.19
N GLN A 51 6.38 1.51 5.35
CA GLN A 51 5.42 2.61 5.54
C GLN A 51 6.03 3.97 5.22
N VAL A 52 7.16 4.33 5.84
CA VAL A 52 7.82 5.62 5.59
C VAL A 52 8.20 5.79 4.12
N LEU A 53 8.78 4.76 3.49
CA LEU A 53 9.13 4.80 2.08
C LEU A 53 7.89 4.96 1.18
N THR A 54 6.76 4.35 1.57
CA THR A 54 5.49 4.43 0.86
C THR A 54 4.81 5.80 0.99
N ASP A 55 4.88 6.41 2.17
CA ASP A 55 4.33 7.74 2.44
C ASP A 55 5.06 8.84 1.65
N LEU A 56 6.35 8.63 1.37
CA LEU A 56 7.16 9.45 0.47
C LEU A 56 6.97 9.14 -1.02
N ASN A 57 6.08 8.20 -1.35
CA ASN A 57 5.83 7.71 -2.72
C ASN A 57 7.10 7.20 -3.44
N LEU A 58 8.04 6.60 -2.72
CA LEU A 58 9.24 6.02 -3.30
C LEU A 58 8.95 4.64 -3.93
N SER A 59 9.63 4.32 -5.02
CA SER A 59 9.55 3.01 -5.68
C SER A 59 10.68 2.12 -5.19
N ILE A 60 10.33 0.95 -4.63
CA ILE A 60 11.30 -0.06 -4.18
C ILE A 60 11.59 -1.00 -5.35
N LYS A 61 12.78 -0.91 -5.94
CA LYS A 61 13.16 -1.72 -7.10
C LYS A 61 13.73 -3.07 -6.73
N LYS A 62 14.49 -3.11 -5.64
CA LYS A 62 15.03 -4.33 -5.05
C LYS A 62 15.01 -4.19 -3.54
N ALA A 63 14.80 -5.30 -2.83
CA ALA A 63 14.99 -5.31 -1.39
C ALA A 63 15.45 -6.66 -0.87
N TYR A 64 16.23 -6.63 0.20
CA TYR A 64 16.72 -7.79 0.93
C TYR A 64 16.39 -7.61 2.40
N ILE A 65 15.55 -8.49 2.92
CA ILE A 65 15.09 -8.49 4.31
C ILE A 65 15.72 -9.68 5.00
N SER A 66 16.32 -9.48 6.17
CA SER A 66 16.92 -10.55 6.94
C SER A 66 16.83 -10.30 8.43
N SER A 67 16.41 -11.32 9.18
CA SER A 67 16.37 -11.33 10.64
C SER A 67 16.86 -12.67 11.14
N ASP A 68 17.82 -12.64 12.06
CA ASP A 68 18.35 -13.84 12.75
C ASP A 68 17.68 -14.08 14.11
N GLY A 69 16.62 -13.33 14.41
CA GLY A 69 15.87 -13.36 15.67
C GLY A 69 16.44 -12.47 16.77
N ARG A 70 17.65 -11.93 16.62
CA ARG A 70 18.25 -10.93 17.53
C ARG A 70 18.49 -9.61 16.83
N TRP A 71 18.99 -9.65 15.61
CA TRP A 71 19.24 -8.52 14.74
C TRP A 71 18.45 -8.68 13.45
N PHE A 72 18.02 -7.54 12.91
CA PHE A 72 17.48 -7.47 11.56
C PHE A 72 18.30 -6.47 10.73
N MET A 73 18.33 -6.73 9.43
CA MET A 73 18.94 -5.89 8.42
C MET A 73 18.04 -5.90 7.19
N ASP A 74 17.47 -4.74 6.90
CA ASP A 74 16.63 -4.51 5.75
C ASP A 74 17.34 -3.55 4.80
N VAL A 75 17.48 -3.94 3.53
CA VAL A 75 18.15 -3.15 2.50
C VAL A 75 17.14 -2.90 1.38
N PHE A 76 16.90 -1.64 1.06
CA PHE A 76 15.97 -1.21 0.02
C PHE A 76 16.72 -0.40 -1.04
N HIS A 77 16.57 -0.79 -2.30
CA HIS A 77 16.99 0.02 -3.45
C HIS A 77 15.79 0.85 -3.90
N VAL A 78 15.82 2.15 -3.62
CA VAL A 78 14.71 3.06 -3.84
C VAL A 78 15.00 4.08 -4.94
N THR A 79 13.96 4.46 -5.68
CA THR A 79 13.96 5.58 -6.63
C THR A 79 12.79 6.50 -6.35
N ASP A 80 12.84 7.72 -6.87
CA ASP A 80 11.67 8.57 -7.01
C ASP A 80 10.64 7.97 -8.01
N LEU A 81 9.51 8.66 -8.21
CA LEU A 81 8.47 8.28 -9.16
C LEU A 81 8.92 8.33 -10.63
N ASN A 82 9.99 9.05 -10.94
CA ASN A 82 10.58 9.16 -12.27
C ASN A 82 11.67 8.09 -12.52
N GLY A 83 11.97 7.26 -11.52
CA GLY A 83 13.03 6.25 -11.61
C GLY A 83 14.43 6.76 -11.29
N ASN A 84 14.57 7.98 -10.79
CA ASN A 84 15.84 8.58 -10.43
C ASN A 84 16.23 8.28 -8.99
N LYS A 85 17.54 8.41 -8.71
CA LYS A 85 18.07 8.43 -7.35
C LYS A 85 17.51 9.60 -6.55
N LEU A 86 17.45 9.43 -5.23
CA LEU A 86 17.17 10.52 -4.31
C LEU A 86 18.38 11.45 -4.27
N THR A 87 18.16 12.71 -4.61
CA THR A 87 19.17 13.77 -4.53
C THR A 87 18.75 14.89 -3.58
N ASP A 88 17.47 14.93 -3.20
CA ASP A 88 16.94 15.90 -2.25
C ASP A 88 17.36 15.53 -0.82
N GLU A 89 18.25 16.34 -0.25
CA GLU A 89 18.73 16.17 1.13
C GLU A 89 17.59 16.22 2.16
N SER A 90 16.52 16.97 1.90
CA SER A 90 15.38 17.04 2.83
C SER A 90 14.64 15.71 2.94
N VAL A 91 14.47 15.01 1.81
CA VAL A 91 13.86 13.67 1.76
C VAL A 91 14.77 12.66 2.45
N ILE A 92 16.07 12.70 2.16
CA ILE A 92 17.08 11.82 2.77
C ILE A 92 17.09 12.00 4.30
N ASN A 93 17.21 13.25 4.77
CA ASN A 93 17.18 13.57 6.19
C ASN A 93 15.87 13.16 6.86
N TYR A 94 14.74 13.32 6.17
CA TYR A 94 13.45 12.86 6.68
C TYR A 94 13.38 11.35 6.84
N ILE A 95 13.92 10.57 5.89
CA ILE A 95 14.00 9.09 6.00
C ILE A 95 14.87 8.71 7.20
N GLU A 96 16.06 9.30 7.33
CA GLU A 96 16.96 9.03 8.45
C GLU A 96 16.32 9.37 9.80
N GLN A 97 15.62 10.49 9.91
CA GLN A 97 14.94 10.89 11.14
C GLN A 97 13.74 9.99 11.42
N SER A 98 12.88 9.75 10.44
CA SER A 98 11.65 8.96 10.64
C SER A 98 11.95 7.52 11.01
N LEU A 99 12.97 6.92 10.40
CA LEU A 99 13.39 5.55 10.68
C LEU A 99 14.41 5.45 11.82
N GLY A 100 15.17 6.51 12.11
CA GLY A 100 16.17 6.54 13.18
C GLY A 100 15.62 6.95 14.55
N THR A 101 14.49 7.65 14.60
CA THR A 101 13.91 8.17 15.85
C THR A 101 12.66 7.43 16.30
N ILE A 102 12.46 6.15 15.92
CA ILE A 102 11.20 5.40 16.13
C ILE A 102 10.80 5.34 17.62
N HIS A 103 10.11 6.40 18.06
CA HIS A 103 9.30 6.47 19.25
C HIS A 103 7.92 5.98 18.85
N PRO A 104 7.31 5.04 19.59
CA PRO A 104 5.92 4.68 19.37
C PRO A 104 5.07 5.93 19.64
N GLY A 105 4.54 6.55 18.59
CA GLY A 105 3.45 7.52 18.72
C GLY A 105 3.79 9.01 18.73
N LYS A 106 4.88 9.48 18.10
CA LYS A 106 4.96 10.90 17.71
C LYS A 106 4.37 11.12 16.32
N THR A 107 3.09 10.81 16.24
CA THR A 107 2.22 11.14 15.12
C THR A 107 1.95 12.64 15.15
N THR A 108 2.01 13.29 14.00
CA THR A 108 1.31 14.56 13.77
C THR A 108 -0.17 14.32 14.06
N GLY A 109 -0.56 14.51 15.31
CA GLY A 109 -1.93 14.46 15.76
C GLY A 109 -2.73 15.46 14.95
N SER A 110 -3.85 14.97 14.41
CA SER A 110 -4.97 15.70 13.84
C SER A 110 -4.62 17.04 13.17
N ASN A 111 -4.72 17.08 11.84
CA ASN A 111 -4.85 18.33 11.07
C ASN A 111 -6.13 19.13 11.41
N GLY A 112 -6.71 18.99 12.61
CA GLY A 112 -8.00 19.57 12.96
C GLY A 112 -9.14 19.08 12.06
N LEU A 113 -9.10 17.81 11.64
CA LEU A 113 -10.10 17.22 10.76
C LEU A 113 -10.78 16.02 11.44
N THR A 114 -12.06 15.83 11.16
CA THR A 114 -12.83 14.67 11.58
C THR A 114 -12.67 13.56 10.54
N ALA A 115 -12.22 12.37 10.94
CA ALA A 115 -12.06 11.25 10.01
C ALA A 115 -13.31 10.36 10.01
N LEU A 116 -13.84 10.08 8.82
CA LEU A 116 -14.95 9.17 8.58
C LEU A 116 -14.41 7.90 7.92
N GLU A 117 -14.64 6.76 8.56
CA GLU A 117 -14.35 5.44 8.02
C GLU A 117 -15.65 4.77 7.57
N LEU A 118 -15.69 4.39 6.30
CA LEU A 118 -16.85 3.78 5.65
C LEU A 118 -16.44 2.42 5.08
N THR A 119 -17.21 1.38 5.37
CA THR A 119 -17.06 0.06 4.77
C THR A 119 -18.41 -0.56 4.48
N GLY A 120 -18.51 -1.33 3.39
CA GLY A 120 -19.76 -1.96 2.99
C GLY A 120 -19.71 -2.65 1.64
N THR A 121 -20.87 -3.09 1.16
CA THR A 121 -21.01 -3.61 -0.21
C THR A 121 -21.00 -2.43 -1.19
N ASP A 122 -20.12 -2.50 -2.19
CA ASP A 122 -20.02 -1.50 -3.24
C ASP A 122 -21.18 -1.64 -4.25
N ARG A 123 -21.62 -0.51 -4.79
CA ARG A 123 -22.60 -0.46 -5.89
C ARG A 123 -22.43 0.81 -6.71
N ILE A 124 -22.84 0.74 -7.97
CA ILE A 124 -22.80 1.88 -8.88
C ILE A 124 -23.54 3.07 -8.26
N GLY A 125 -22.87 4.21 -8.22
CA GLY A 125 -23.42 5.45 -7.69
C GLY A 125 -23.35 5.61 -6.16
N LEU A 126 -22.82 4.63 -5.42
CA LEU A 126 -22.68 4.71 -3.97
C LEU A 126 -21.87 5.95 -3.55
N LEU A 127 -20.72 6.17 -4.19
CA LEU A 127 -19.85 7.30 -3.87
C LEU A 127 -20.55 8.66 -4.11
N SER A 128 -21.41 8.74 -5.13
CA SER A 128 -22.21 9.95 -5.41
C SER A 128 -23.23 10.21 -4.31
N GLU A 129 -23.88 9.17 -3.79
CA GLU A 129 -24.83 9.30 -2.69
C GLU A 129 -24.14 9.66 -1.37
N VAL A 130 -22.95 9.09 -1.10
CA VAL A 130 -22.13 9.45 0.06
C VAL A 130 -21.75 10.93 0.02
N PHE A 131 -21.20 11.42 -1.10
CA PHE A 131 -20.84 12.84 -1.21
C PHE A 131 -22.04 13.77 -1.19
N ALA A 132 -23.20 13.34 -1.71
CA ALA A 132 -24.43 14.11 -1.61
C ALA A 132 -24.90 14.25 -0.15
N VAL A 133 -24.83 13.17 0.65
CA VAL A 133 -25.16 13.23 2.09
C VAL A 133 -24.20 14.14 2.83
N LEU A 134 -22.90 14.08 2.57
CA LEU A 134 -21.93 14.96 3.21
C LEU A 134 -22.17 16.43 2.84
N ALA A 135 -22.46 16.73 1.57
CA ALA A 135 -22.78 18.08 1.13
C ALA A 135 -24.07 18.63 1.79
N ASP A 136 -25.12 17.81 1.89
CA ASP A 136 -26.40 18.11 2.55
C ASP A 136 -26.23 18.38 4.05
N LEU A 137 -25.34 17.63 4.70
CA LEU A 137 -24.98 17.82 6.11
C LEU A 137 -23.91 18.89 6.34
N GLN A 138 -23.60 19.71 5.32
CA GLN A 138 -22.63 20.81 5.39
C GLN A 138 -21.24 20.35 5.85
N CYS A 139 -20.83 19.15 5.41
CA CYS A 139 -19.49 18.61 5.62
C CYS A 139 -18.65 18.80 4.36
N SER A 140 -17.55 19.55 4.47
CA SER A 140 -16.56 19.70 3.41
C SER A 140 -15.54 18.57 3.51
N VAL A 141 -15.31 17.85 2.40
CA VAL A 141 -14.31 16.78 2.31
C VAL A 141 -12.98 17.41 1.91
N VAL A 142 -12.00 17.37 2.81
CA VAL A 142 -10.67 17.96 2.59
C VAL A 142 -9.72 16.97 1.91
N ASP A 143 -9.75 15.73 2.38
CA ASP A 143 -8.96 14.62 1.84
C ASP A 143 -9.79 13.34 1.91
N ALA A 144 -9.66 12.46 0.92
CA ALA A 144 -10.29 11.14 0.98
C ALA A 144 -9.58 10.11 0.12
N LYS A 145 -9.56 8.87 0.61
CA LYS A 145 -9.13 7.70 -0.16
C LYS A 145 -10.24 6.67 -0.17
N VAL A 146 -10.63 6.26 -1.38
CA VAL A 146 -11.71 5.28 -1.62
C VAL A 146 -11.13 4.12 -2.42
N TRP A 147 -11.28 2.90 -1.93
CA TRP A 147 -10.91 1.66 -2.61
C TRP A 147 -12.15 0.79 -2.79
N THR A 148 -12.27 0.14 -3.95
CA THR A 148 -13.25 -0.92 -4.16
C THR A 148 -12.56 -2.19 -4.66
N HIS A 149 -13.02 -3.34 -4.17
CA HIS A 149 -12.50 -4.65 -4.55
C HIS A 149 -13.54 -5.73 -4.28
N ASN A 150 -13.76 -6.65 -5.22
CA ASN A 150 -14.72 -7.76 -5.13
C ASN A 150 -16.12 -7.37 -4.60
N GLY A 151 -16.63 -6.22 -5.05
CA GLY A 151 -17.93 -5.68 -4.66
C GLY A 151 -17.99 -5.19 -3.21
N ARG A 152 -16.82 -4.90 -2.59
CA ARG A 152 -16.67 -4.23 -1.30
C ARG A 152 -16.06 -2.85 -1.52
N ILE A 153 -16.40 -1.91 -0.65
CA ILE A 153 -15.83 -0.57 -0.60
C ILE A 153 -15.22 -0.32 0.77
N ALA A 154 -14.04 0.30 0.80
CA ALA A 154 -13.48 0.90 1.99
C ALA A 154 -13.11 2.35 1.66
N SER A 155 -13.51 3.28 2.51
CA SER A 155 -13.23 4.69 2.34
C SER A 155 -12.84 5.32 3.65
N LEU A 156 -11.80 6.16 3.59
CA LEU A 156 -11.38 7.01 4.70
C LEU A 156 -11.40 8.46 4.21
N MET A 157 -12.26 9.28 4.83
CA MET A 157 -12.49 10.67 4.43
C MET A 157 -12.19 11.59 5.60
N TYR A 158 -11.42 12.64 5.39
CA TYR A 158 -11.21 13.71 6.35
C TYR A 158 -12.12 14.88 6.01
N VAL A 159 -13.00 15.22 6.94
CA VAL A 159 -14.02 16.24 6.78
C VAL A 159 -13.89 17.36 7.79
N LYS A 160 -14.39 18.54 7.44
CA LYS A 160 -14.57 19.70 8.30
C LYS A 160 -15.99 20.24 8.17
N ASP A 161 -16.46 20.95 9.18
CA ASP A 161 -17.73 21.67 9.09
C ASP A 161 -17.58 22.85 8.11
N CYS A 162 -18.53 23.01 7.18
CA CYS A 162 -18.50 24.08 6.18
C CYS A 162 -18.66 25.48 6.80
N ASN A 163 -19.39 25.60 7.91
CA ASN A 163 -19.72 26.90 8.51
C ASN A 163 -18.56 27.42 9.38
N SER A 164 -17.98 26.54 10.20
CA SER A 164 -16.89 26.93 11.10
C SER A 164 -15.50 26.71 10.49
N GLY A 165 -15.36 25.83 9.50
CA GLY A 165 -14.07 25.36 9.00
C GLY A 165 -13.29 24.51 10.02
N SER A 166 -13.91 24.18 11.15
CA SER A 166 -13.31 23.43 12.26
C SER A 166 -13.62 21.92 12.12
N PRO A 167 -12.92 21.05 12.89
CA PRO A 167 -13.37 19.68 13.01
C PRO A 167 -14.80 19.64 13.58
N ILE A 168 -15.55 18.61 13.17
CA ILE A 168 -16.89 18.32 13.64
C ILE A 168 -16.75 17.61 14.98
N GLU A 169 -17.01 18.33 16.07
CA GLU A 169 -16.94 17.83 17.44
C GLU A 169 -18.33 17.64 18.07
N ASP A 170 -19.38 18.20 17.48
CA ASP A 170 -20.74 18.04 17.98
C ASP A 170 -21.22 16.60 17.82
N THR A 171 -21.44 15.92 18.95
CA THR A 171 -21.92 14.54 19.00
C THR A 171 -23.25 14.37 18.26
N GLN A 172 -24.17 15.34 18.33
CA GLN A 172 -25.46 15.21 17.64
C GLN A 172 -25.29 15.28 16.11
N HIS A 173 -24.39 16.13 15.62
CA HIS A 173 -24.04 16.20 14.21
C HIS A 173 -23.35 14.92 13.76
N ILE A 174 -22.39 14.40 14.55
CA ILE A 174 -21.72 13.11 14.28
C ILE A 174 -22.75 11.98 14.18
N ASP A 175 -23.67 11.86 15.14
CA ASP A 175 -24.70 10.82 15.14
C ASP A 175 -25.60 10.92 13.90
N ARG A 176 -25.93 12.14 13.46
CA ARG A 176 -26.69 12.38 12.22
C ARG A 176 -25.92 11.96 10.98
N ILE A 177 -24.62 12.28 10.92
CA ILE A 177 -23.72 11.86 9.82
C ILE A 177 -23.67 10.33 9.78
N GLU A 178 -23.37 9.68 10.91
CA GLU A 178 -23.30 8.23 11.00
C GLU A 178 -24.61 7.57 10.58
N ALA A 179 -25.75 8.04 11.09
CA ALA A 179 -27.05 7.48 10.77
C ALA A 179 -27.37 7.59 9.26
N ARG A 180 -27.10 8.75 8.64
CA ARG A 180 -27.38 8.98 7.22
C ARG A 180 -26.46 8.16 6.33
N LEU A 181 -25.16 8.12 6.61
CA LEU A 181 -24.19 7.33 5.84
C LEU A 181 -24.43 5.83 5.99
N ARG A 182 -24.77 5.37 7.19
CA ARG A 182 -25.14 3.97 7.43
C ARG A 182 -26.34 3.54 6.60
N ASN A 183 -27.33 4.41 6.41
CA ASN A 183 -28.48 4.11 5.55
C ASN A 183 -28.09 3.98 4.08
N VAL A 184 -27.19 4.83 3.59
CA VAL A 184 -26.66 4.76 2.21
C VAL A 184 -25.88 3.48 1.97
N LEU A 185 -25.06 3.06 2.96
CA LEU A 185 -24.20 1.88 2.88
C LEU A 185 -24.95 0.55 3.05
N LYS A 186 -26.09 0.53 3.76
CA LYS A 186 -26.81 -0.72 4.06
C LYS A 186 -27.37 -1.41 2.81
N GLY A 187 -27.74 -0.67 1.76
CA GLY A 187 -28.34 -1.24 0.55
C GLY A 187 -29.54 -2.17 0.84
N ASP A 188 -30.06 -2.86 -0.18
CA ASP A 188 -31.25 -3.71 -0.02
C ASP A 188 -30.98 -5.08 0.63
N ASN A 189 -29.72 -5.56 0.71
CA ASN A 189 -29.47 -6.99 0.96
C ASN A 189 -28.35 -7.35 1.96
N ASP A 190 -27.66 -6.40 2.62
CA ASP A 190 -26.52 -6.75 3.49
C ASP A 190 -26.56 -6.06 4.87
N ILE A 191 -27.47 -6.55 5.72
CA ILE A 191 -27.76 -6.00 7.06
C ILE A 191 -26.54 -6.07 8.01
N ARG A 192 -25.54 -6.93 7.74
CA ARG A 192 -24.44 -7.23 8.68
C ARG A 192 -23.11 -6.56 8.38
N SER A 193 -22.94 -5.94 7.20
CA SER A 193 -21.61 -5.59 6.70
C SER A 193 -21.34 -4.08 6.56
N ALA A 194 -22.39 -3.25 6.48
CA ALA A 194 -22.25 -1.79 6.40
C ALA A 194 -21.87 -1.18 7.76
N LYS A 195 -20.68 -0.57 7.84
CA LYS A 195 -20.21 0.15 9.03
C LYS A 195 -19.75 1.56 8.66
N THR A 196 -20.18 2.51 9.48
CA THR A 196 -19.65 3.88 9.53
C THR A 196 -19.08 4.07 10.92
N MET A 197 -17.88 4.62 10.99
CA MET A 197 -17.21 4.99 12.24
C MET A 197 -16.58 6.36 12.08
N VAL A 198 -16.79 7.23 13.06
CA VAL A 198 -16.11 8.53 13.14
C VAL A 198 -14.96 8.45 14.14
N SER A 199 -13.77 8.92 13.75
CA SER A 199 -12.57 8.97 14.59
C SER A 199 -11.86 10.31 14.42
N MET A 200 -11.15 10.76 15.46
CA MET A 200 -10.31 11.96 15.42
C MET A 200 -8.84 11.66 15.10
N ALA A 201 -8.45 10.38 15.06
CA ALA A 201 -7.06 9.98 14.87
C ALA A 201 -6.95 8.75 13.96
N VAL A 202 -6.41 8.96 12.76
CA VAL A 202 -5.88 7.89 11.91
C VAL A 202 -4.47 8.27 11.51
N THR A 203 -3.51 7.40 11.82
CA THR A 203 -2.08 7.69 11.70
C THR A 203 -1.52 7.39 10.31
N HIS A 204 -2.01 6.33 9.66
CA HIS A 204 -1.65 5.97 8.28
C HIS A 204 -2.87 5.54 7.49
N THR A 205 -3.38 6.42 6.62
CA THR A 205 -4.60 6.23 5.81
C THR A 205 -4.57 4.91 5.02
N GLU A 206 -3.43 4.62 4.39
CA GLU A 206 -3.27 3.44 3.54
C GLU A 206 -3.24 2.13 4.32
N ARG A 207 -2.53 2.12 5.46
CA ARG A 207 -2.52 0.98 6.37
C ARG A 207 -3.92 0.72 6.91
N ARG A 208 -4.66 1.78 7.25
CA ARG A 208 -6.01 1.65 7.79
C ARG A 208 -6.98 1.08 6.75
N LEU A 209 -6.94 1.56 5.51
CA LEU A 209 -7.76 0.99 4.42
C LEU A 209 -7.48 -0.50 4.20
N HIS A 210 -6.21 -0.92 4.32
CA HIS A 210 -5.83 -2.33 4.24
C HIS A 210 -6.53 -3.18 5.33
N GLN A 211 -6.49 -2.69 6.57
CA GLN A 211 -7.14 -3.36 7.71
C GLN A 211 -8.66 -3.42 7.56
N VAL A 212 -9.26 -2.34 7.07
CA VAL A 212 -10.71 -2.26 6.83
C VAL A 212 -11.12 -3.29 5.78
N MET A 213 -10.46 -3.30 4.61
CA MET A 213 -10.74 -4.27 3.54
C MET A 213 -10.56 -5.72 4.01
N PHE A 214 -9.46 -5.99 4.73
CA PHE A 214 -9.19 -7.32 5.28
C PHE A 214 -10.27 -7.77 6.28
N ALA A 215 -10.63 -6.90 7.24
CA ALA A 215 -11.67 -7.19 8.23
C ALA A 215 -13.05 -7.43 7.58
N ASP A 216 -13.27 -6.79 6.43
CA ASP A 216 -14.49 -6.88 5.62
C ASP A 216 -14.50 -8.08 4.65
N ARG A 217 -13.41 -8.86 4.63
CA ARG A 217 -13.26 -10.13 3.89
C ARG A 217 -13.45 -10.00 2.38
N ASP A 218 -12.95 -8.92 1.81
CA ASP A 218 -12.93 -8.68 0.37
C ASP A 218 -12.25 -9.82 -0.43
N TYR A 219 -11.31 -10.54 0.18
CA TYR A 219 -10.60 -11.69 -0.38
C TYR A 219 -11.45 -12.98 -0.51
N GLU A 220 -12.62 -13.08 0.14
CA GLU A 220 -13.46 -14.29 0.08
C GLU A 220 -14.37 -14.34 -1.18
N ARG A 221 -14.65 -13.19 -1.80
CA ARG A 221 -15.51 -13.11 -2.98
C ARG A 221 -14.72 -13.33 -4.25
N LYS A 222 -15.28 -14.10 -5.18
CA LYS A 222 -14.72 -14.23 -6.52
C LYS A 222 -14.94 -12.92 -7.30
N PRO A 223 -13.96 -12.48 -8.10
CA PRO A 223 -14.18 -11.36 -9.01
C PRO A 223 -15.37 -11.69 -9.93
N ILE A 224 -16.20 -10.68 -10.20
CA ILE A 224 -17.37 -10.80 -11.09
C ILE A 224 -16.89 -11.11 -12.53
N LEU A 225 -15.67 -10.70 -12.86
CA LEU A 225 -15.02 -10.92 -14.15
C LEU A 225 -13.93 -11.99 -14.05
N GLN A 226 -13.65 -12.63 -15.19
CA GLN A 226 -12.50 -13.53 -15.29
C GLN A 226 -11.21 -12.72 -15.16
N PRO A 227 -10.20 -13.24 -14.43
CA PRO A 227 -8.91 -12.60 -14.34
C PRO A 227 -8.33 -12.38 -15.73
N SER A 228 -7.95 -11.12 -16.01
CA SER A 228 -7.09 -10.81 -17.14
C SER A 228 -5.78 -11.62 -17.03
N GLY A 229 -5.05 -11.82 -18.12
CA GLY A 229 -3.80 -12.60 -18.11
C GLY A 229 -2.69 -12.07 -17.19
N ASP A 230 -2.93 -10.94 -16.50
CA ASP A 230 -2.02 -10.23 -15.61
C ASP A 230 -2.32 -10.45 -14.11
N SER A 231 -3.23 -11.36 -13.74
CA SER A 231 -3.53 -11.64 -12.33
C SER A 231 -2.31 -12.10 -11.52
N PRO A 232 -2.22 -11.72 -10.25
CA PRO A 232 -1.13 -12.11 -9.37
C PRO A 232 -1.12 -13.63 -9.14
N VAL A 233 0.05 -14.23 -9.36
CA VAL A 233 0.32 -15.63 -9.03
C VAL A 233 0.95 -15.66 -7.65
N VAL A 234 0.24 -16.24 -6.68
CA VAL A 234 0.75 -16.46 -5.33
C VAL A 234 0.90 -17.96 -5.10
N THR A 235 2.09 -18.39 -4.70
CA THR A 235 2.34 -19.77 -4.31
C THR A 235 2.89 -19.83 -2.90
N VAL A 236 2.46 -20.85 -2.15
CA VAL A 236 2.88 -21.08 -0.78
C VAL A 236 3.43 -22.50 -0.68
N GLN A 237 4.67 -22.60 -0.20
CA GLN A 237 5.39 -23.85 0.02
C GLN A 237 5.76 -23.97 1.50
N ASN A 238 5.41 -25.09 2.12
CA ASN A 238 5.69 -25.32 3.55
C ASN A 238 6.97 -26.13 3.71
N TRP A 239 7.91 -25.60 4.48
CA TRP A 239 9.16 -26.26 4.85
C TRP A 239 9.10 -26.68 6.32
N VAL A 240 8.28 -27.70 6.59
CA VAL A 240 7.96 -28.16 7.96
C VAL A 240 9.22 -28.51 8.75
N GLU A 241 10.19 -29.20 8.12
CA GLU A 241 11.47 -29.57 8.75
C GLU A 241 12.30 -28.37 9.22
N ARG A 242 12.11 -27.22 8.56
CA ARG A 242 12.81 -25.97 8.90
C ARG A 242 11.94 -25.01 9.71
N GLY A 243 10.69 -25.37 9.97
CA GLY A 243 9.75 -24.59 10.77
C GLY A 243 9.31 -23.27 10.14
N TYR A 244 9.29 -23.15 8.80
CA TYR A 244 8.80 -21.94 8.12
C TYR A 244 8.07 -22.25 6.81
N SER A 245 7.34 -21.26 6.28
CA SER A 245 6.72 -21.31 4.97
C SER A 245 7.36 -20.28 4.03
N VAL A 246 7.40 -20.60 2.75
CA VAL A 246 7.88 -19.70 1.68
C VAL A 246 6.70 -19.28 0.83
N VAL A 247 6.54 -17.98 0.69
CA VAL A 247 5.50 -17.35 -0.13
C VAL A 247 6.17 -16.67 -1.30
N ASN A 248 5.77 -17.03 -2.51
CA ASN A 248 6.18 -16.36 -3.74
C ASN A 248 5.01 -15.59 -4.33
N VAL A 249 5.21 -14.31 -4.60
CA VAL A 249 4.26 -13.43 -5.27
C VAL A 249 4.87 -12.97 -6.58
N GLN A 250 4.22 -13.29 -7.70
CA GLN A 250 4.57 -12.83 -9.03
C GLN A 250 3.40 -12.04 -9.61
N CYS A 251 3.63 -10.79 -9.98
CA CYS A 251 2.59 -9.90 -10.50
C CYS A 251 3.20 -8.76 -11.32
N LYS A 252 2.33 -7.91 -11.87
CA LYS A 252 2.75 -6.65 -12.49
C LYS A 252 3.33 -5.71 -11.42
N ASP A 253 4.49 -5.13 -11.70
CA ASP A 253 5.13 -4.18 -10.80
C ASP A 253 4.30 -2.90 -10.68
N ARG A 254 4.26 -2.35 -9.47
CA ARG A 254 3.62 -1.08 -9.18
C ARG A 254 4.19 -0.48 -7.89
N THR A 255 4.06 0.83 -7.77
CA THR A 255 4.35 1.52 -6.52
C THR A 255 3.57 0.88 -5.36
N LYS A 256 4.20 0.84 -4.18
CA LYS A 256 3.60 0.35 -2.92
C LYS A 256 3.28 -1.16 -2.90
N LEU A 257 3.77 -1.95 -3.87
CA LEU A 257 3.54 -3.39 -3.91
C LEU A 257 4.08 -4.12 -2.66
N LEU A 258 5.34 -3.85 -2.29
CA LEU A 258 5.93 -4.44 -1.08
C LEU A 258 5.15 -4.07 0.19
N PHE A 259 4.67 -2.84 0.27
CA PHE A 259 3.84 -2.38 1.39
C PHE A 259 2.57 -3.21 1.54
N ASP A 260 1.86 -3.47 0.45
CA ASP A 260 0.61 -4.22 0.49
C ASP A 260 0.83 -5.68 0.92
N VAL A 261 1.89 -6.31 0.41
CA VAL A 261 2.23 -7.68 0.79
C VAL A 261 2.64 -7.78 2.27
N VAL A 262 3.53 -6.89 2.74
CA VAL A 262 3.96 -6.86 4.15
C VAL A 262 2.79 -6.53 5.07
N CYS A 263 1.91 -5.61 4.68
CA CYS A 263 0.67 -5.31 5.41
C CYS A 263 -0.20 -6.54 5.59
N THR A 264 -0.42 -7.28 4.50
CA THR A 264 -1.24 -8.50 4.49
C THR A 264 -0.65 -9.56 5.41
N LEU A 265 0.64 -9.87 5.25
CA LEU A 265 1.31 -10.85 6.10
C LEU A 265 1.23 -10.44 7.58
N THR A 266 1.42 -9.16 7.88
CA THR A 266 1.33 -8.65 9.25
C THR A 266 -0.09 -8.72 9.81
N ASP A 267 -1.12 -8.39 9.02
CA ASP A 267 -2.53 -8.48 9.43
C ASP A 267 -3.00 -9.91 9.65
N MET A 268 -2.36 -10.85 8.94
CA MET A 268 -2.55 -12.29 9.13
C MET A 268 -1.64 -12.88 10.21
N GLU A 269 -0.98 -12.04 11.01
CA GLU A 269 -0.11 -12.46 12.12
C GLU A 269 1.10 -13.31 11.69
N TYR A 270 1.61 -13.10 10.48
CA TYR A 270 2.89 -13.67 10.02
C TYR A 270 4.05 -12.68 10.17
N ILE A 271 5.19 -13.21 10.62
CA ILE A 271 6.46 -12.52 10.73
C ILE A 271 7.30 -12.88 9.52
N VAL A 272 7.71 -11.86 8.75
CA VAL A 272 8.72 -11.98 7.69
C VAL A 272 10.10 -11.90 8.33
N PHE A 273 10.90 -12.96 8.23
CA PHE A 273 12.27 -12.98 8.73
C PHE A 273 13.33 -13.06 7.61
N HIS A 274 12.93 -13.47 6.40
CA HIS A 274 13.75 -13.30 5.21
C HIS A 274 12.87 -12.95 4.03
N ALA A 275 13.31 -12.04 3.16
CA ALA A 275 12.64 -11.78 1.90
C ALA A 275 13.60 -11.26 0.84
N THR A 276 13.31 -11.61 -0.41
CA THR A 276 13.99 -11.08 -1.59
C THR A 276 12.95 -10.49 -2.52
N ILE A 277 13.12 -9.22 -2.87
CA ILE A 277 12.24 -8.48 -3.76
C ILE A 277 13.05 -8.04 -4.97
N ASN A 278 12.55 -8.35 -6.15
CA ASN A 278 13.15 -7.94 -7.41
C ASN A 278 12.07 -7.49 -8.39
N THR A 279 12.23 -6.29 -8.92
CA THR A 279 11.40 -5.75 -10.00
C THR A 279 12.22 -5.72 -11.28
N ALA A 280 11.65 -6.25 -12.36
CA ALA A 280 12.29 -6.32 -13.67
C ALA A 280 11.25 -5.99 -14.73
N GLY A 281 11.47 -4.87 -15.45
CA GLY A 281 10.52 -4.37 -16.45
C GLY A 281 9.20 -3.97 -15.80
N ASP A 282 8.11 -4.60 -16.23
CA ASP A 282 6.76 -4.44 -15.70
C ASP A 282 6.36 -5.55 -14.71
N ARG A 283 7.30 -6.43 -14.32
CA ARG A 283 7.02 -7.55 -13.42
C ARG A 283 7.79 -7.44 -12.12
N ALA A 284 7.14 -7.93 -11.07
CA ALA A 284 7.71 -8.02 -9.74
C ALA A 284 7.69 -9.48 -9.27
N TYR A 285 8.80 -9.89 -8.65
CA TYR A 285 9.02 -11.20 -8.05
C TYR A 285 9.40 -10.97 -6.59
N LEU A 286 8.53 -11.38 -5.68
CA LEU A 286 8.74 -11.24 -4.25
C LEU A 286 8.70 -12.62 -3.60
N GLU A 287 9.79 -13.01 -2.96
CA GLU A 287 9.91 -14.24 -2.18
C GLU A 287 10.01 -13.87 -0.70
N PHE A 288 9.13 -14.44 0.13
CA PHE A 288 9.07 -14.21 1.57
C PHE A 288 9.17 -15.51 2.34
N TYR A 289 9.97 -15.51 3.40
CA TYR A 289 10.08 -16.58 4.37
C TYR A 289 9.38 -16.12 5.64
N ILE A 290 8.31 -16.83 5.97
CA ILE A 290 7.37 -16.43 7.00
C ILE A 290 7.19 -17.52 8.05
N ARG A 291 6.85 -17.08 9.26
CA ARG A 291 6.31 -17.91 10.34
C ARG A 291 5.15 -17.19 10.97
N HIS A 292 4.18 -17.93 11.47
CA HIS A 292 3.12 -17.33 12.26
C HIS A 292 3.73 -16.75 13.56
N THR A 293 3.06 -15.81 14.21
CA THR A 293 3.54 -15.17 15.45
C THR A 293 3.74 -16.16 16.59
N ASP A 294 3.07 -17.31 16.56
CA ASP A 294 3.31 -18.45 17.48
C ASP A 294 4.57 -19.26 17.16
N GLY A 295 5.27 -18.95 16.07
CA GLY A 295 6.50 -19.60 15.62
C GLY A 295 6.29 -20.78 14.65
N THR A 296 5.05 -21.15 14.33
CA THR A 296 4.75 -22.29 13.46
C THR A 296 4.75 -21.91 11.97
N PRO A 297 5.07 -22.86 11.06
CA PRO A 297 4.78 -22.69 9.63
C PRO A 297 3.27 -22.79 9.38
N ILE A 298 2.83 -22.42 8.17
CA ILE A 298 1.44 -22.65 7.74
C ILE A 298 1.12 -24.14 7.87
N SER A 299 0.08 -24.44 8.64
CA SER A 299 -0.16 -25.78 9.17
C SER A 299 -1.25 -26.55 8.41
N SER A 300 -2.16 -25.83 7.75
CA SER A 300 -3.34 -26.42 7.12
C SER A 300 -3.63 -25.87 5.71
N GLU A 301 -4.29 -26.67 4.87
CA GLU A 301 -4.68 -26.24 3.51
C GLU A 301 -5.67 -25.05 3.52
N PRO A 302 -6.66 -24.95 4.43
CA PRO A 302 -7.52 -23.77 4.51
C PRO A 302 -6.76 -22.49 4.88
N GLU A 303 -5.78 -22.58 5.79
CA GLU A 303 -4.90 -21.47 6.15
C GLU A 303 -4.04 -21.06 4.95
N ARG A 304 -3.44 -22.03 4.26
CA ARG A 304 -2.68 -21.82 3.02
C ARG A 304 -3.51 -21.11 1.96
N GLN A 305 -4.73 -21.59 1.71
CA GLN A 305 -5.63 -20.99 0.73
C GLN A 305 -6.04 -19.57 1.11
N ARG A 306 -6.26 -19.31 2.41
CA ARG A 306 -6.54 -17.96 2.92
C ARG A 306 -5.37 -17.02 2.68
N VAL A 307 -4.12 -17.45 2.94
CA VAL A 307 -2.92 -16.65 2.68
C VAL A 307 -2.81 -16.28 1.20
N ILE A 308 -3.04 -17.25 0.31
CA ILE A 308 -3.06 -17.02 -1.14
C ILE A 308 -4.10 -15.97 -1.51
N GLN A 309 -5.35 -16.14 -1.07
CA GLN A 309 -6.46 -15.24 -1.38
C GLN A 309 -6.23 -13.82 -0.85
N CYS A 310 -5.75 -13.68 0.40
CA CYS A 310 -5.50 -12.38 1.00
C CYS A 310 -4.40 -11.62 0.26
N LEU A 311 -3.33 -12.32 -0.15
CA LEU A 311 -2.23 -11.71 -0.90
C LEU A 311 -2.65 -11.33 -2.31
N GLN A 312 -3.41 -12.18 -3.00
CA GLN A 312 -3.97 -11.85 -4.32
C GLN A 312 -4.85 -10.60 -4.25
N ALA A 313 -5.80 -10.57 -3.31
CA ALA A 313 -6.66 -9.43 -3.09
C ALA A 313 -5.85 -8.15 -2.79
N ALA A 314 -4.85 -8.23 -1.90
CA ALA A 314 -4.00 -7.08 -1.57
C ALA A 314 -3.22 -6.52 -2.76
N VAL A 315 -2.74 -7.39 -3.65
CA VAL A 315 -2.09 -6.97 -4.89
C VAL A 315 -3.09 -6.31 -5.84
N GLU A 316 -4.27 -6.91 -6.00
CA GLU A 316 -5.34 -6.50 -6.91
C GLU A 316 -6.05 -5.20 -6.50
N ARG A 317 -6.26 -4.94 -5.20
CA ARG A 317 -6.91 -3.71 -4.67
C ARG A 317 -6.35 -2.40 -5.27
N ARG A 318 -5.07 -2.39 -5.64
CA ARG A 318 -4.38 -1.24 -6.24
C ARG A 318 -3.86 -1.49 -7.65
N ALA A 319 -4.09 -2.68 -8.20
CA ALA A 319 -3.95 -2.93 -9.63
C ALA A 319 -5.17 -2.29 -10.30
N SER A 320 -5.18 -0.96 -10.38
CA SER A 320 -6.34 -0.21 -10.86
C SER A 320 -6.56 -0.51 -12.34
N GLU A 321 -7.57 -1.33 -12.62
CA GLU A 321 -8.17 -1.45 -13.94
C GLU A 321 -9.08 -0.23 -14.16
N GLY A 322 -8.90 0.50 -15.26
CA GLY A 322 -9.75 1.63 -15.62
C GLY A 322 -9.01 2.86 -16.16
N VAL A 323 -9.79 3.85 -16.58
CA VAL A 323 -9.30 5.13 -17.10
C VAL A 323 -9.02 6.06 -15.93
N ARG A 324 -7.83 6.67 -15.90
CA ARG A 324 -7.45 7.64 -14.87
C ARG A 324 -7.87 9.06 -15.27
N LEU A 325 -8.76 9.63 -14.47
CA LEU A 325 -9.28 10.99 -14.64
C LEU A 325 -8.73 11.89 -13.53
N GLU A 326 -8.05 12.97 -13.91
CA GLU A 326 -7.56 14.01 -13.00
C GLU A 326 -8.47 15.24 -13.11
N LEU A 327 -9.14 15.58 -12.00
CA LEU A 327 -9.92 16.80 -11.85
C LEU A 327 -9.05 17.88 -11.19
N CYS A 328 -8.93 19.02 -11.84
CA CYS A 328 -8.33 20.23 -11.30
C CYS A 328 -9.28 21.41 -11.54
N THR A 329 -9.91 21.92 -10.49
CA THR A 329 -10.89 23.02 -10.57
C THR A 329 -10.96 23.74 -9.23
N SER A 330 -11.52 24.95 -9.21
CA SER A 330 -11.87 25.61 -7.95
C SER A 330 -12.82 24.74 -7.15
N ASP A 331 -12.49 24.54 -5.87
CA ASP A 331 -13.32 23.78 -4.95
C ASP A 331 -14.57 24.58 -4.57
N ARG A 332 -15.67 23.86 -4.35
CA ARG A 332 -16.95 24.42 -3.92
C ARG A 332 -17.77 23.36 -3.22
N GLN A 333 -18.65 23.81 -2.33
CA GLN A 333 -19.60 22.90 -1.68
C GLN A 333 -20.41 22.12 -2.74
N GLY A 334 -20.48 20.80 -2.54
CA GLY A 334 -21.19 19.89 -3.45
C GLY A 334 -20.42 19.49 -4.72
N LEU A 335 -19.21 20.00 -4.98
CA LEU A 335 -18.43 19.67 -6.19
C LEU A 335 -18.28 18.16 -6.40
N LEU A 336 -17.87 17.44 -5.35
CA LEU A 336 -17.67 15.98 -5.43
C LEU A 336 -18.98 15.25 -5.71
N ALA A 337 -20.11 15.70 -5.15
CA ALA A 337 -21.42 15.12 -5.40
C ALA A 337 -21.83 15.30 -6.86
N ASP A 338 -21.63 16.49 -7.43
CA ASP A 338 -21.97 16.80 -8.82
C ASP A 338 -21.10 16.03 -9.82
N VAL A 339 -19.78 15.97 -9.58
CA VAL A 339 -18.82 15.25 -10.44
C VAL A 339 -19.12 13.76 -10.44
N THR A 340 -19.26 13.15 -9.26
CA THR A 340 -19.54 11.71 -9.16
C THR A 340 -20.96 11.35 -9.60
N ARG A 341 -21.93 12.26 -9.48
CA ARG A 341 -23.26 12.12 -10.10
C ARG A 341 -23.14 12.09 -11.62
N THR A 342 -22.35 13.00 -12.19
CA THR A 342 -22.09 13.02 -13.64
C THR A 342 -21.46 11.70 -14.10
N PHE A 343 -20.51 11.13 -13.35
CA PHE A 343 -19.96 9.80 -13.66
C PHE A 343 -21.05 8.73 -13.68
N ARG A 344 -21.86 8.64 -12.61
CA ARG A 344 -22.97 7.69 -12.48
C ARG A 344 -23.98 7.80 -13.63
N GLU A 345 -24.40 9.01 -13.96
CA GLU A 345 -25.40 9.27 -15.01
C GLU A 345 -24.91 8.91 -16.43
N ASN A 346 -23.59 8.86 -16.63
CA ASN A 346 -23.00 8.42 -17.90
C ASN A 346 -22.49 6.95 -17.82
N GLY A 347 -22.94 6.18 -16.83
CA GLY A 347 -22.63 4.74 -16.72
C GLY A 347 -21.20 4.42 -16.30
N LEU A 348 -20.47 5.39 -15.74
CA LEU A 348 -19.13 5.18 -15.20
C LEU A 348 -19.20 4.76 -13.74
N ASN A 349 -18.44 3.73 -13.39
CA ASN A 349 -18.22 3.30 -12.02
C ASN A 349 -16.86 3.80 -11.52
N VAL A 350 -16.78 4.27 -10.28
CA VAL A 350 -15.53 4.72 -9.66
C VAL A 350 -14.97 3.57 -8.83
N THR A 351 -13.85 2.99 -9.26
CA THR A 351 -13.19 1.88 -8.56
C THR A 351 -12.17 2.36 -7.52
N ARG A 352 -11.64 3.56 -7.72
CA ARG A 352 -10.74 4.23 -6.78
C ARG A 352 -10.87 5.73 -6.89
N ALA A 353 -10.79 6.41 -5.76
CA ALA A 353 -10.72 7.86 -5.70
C ALA A 353 -9.66 8.32 -4.70
N GLU A 354 -8.91 9.35 -5.09
CA GLU A 354 -8.00 10.12 -4.24
C GLU A 354 -8.45 11.57 -4.34
N ILE A 355 -8.99 12.09 -3.26
CA ILE A 355 -9.55 13.44 -3.18
C ILE A 355 -8.60 14.28 -2.37
N SER A 356 -8.22 15.44 -2.87
CA SER A 356 -7.42 16.38 -2.08
C SER A 356 -7.81 17.81 -2.39
N THR A 357 -7.86 18.63 -1.36
CA THR A 357 -8.14 20.06 -1.47
C THR A 357 -6.92 20.85 -1.04
N ALA A 358 -6.38 21.67 -1.93
CA ALA A 358 -5.21 22.50 -1.70
C ALA A 358 -5.60 23.98 -1.88
N GLY A 359 -5.74 24.71 -0.77
CA GLY A 359 -6.31 26.05 -0.79
C GLY A 359 -7.76 26.00 -1.31
N ASP A 360 -8.05 26.79 -2.34
CA ASP A 360 -9.37 26.83 -2.99
C ASP A 360 -9.46 25.92 -4.22
N MET A 361 -8.52 24.99 -4.39
CA MET A 361 -8.46 24.10 -5.55
C MET A 361 -8.70 22.64 -5.15
N ALA A 362 -9.60 22.00 -5.86
CA ALA A 362 -9.83 20.56 -5.81
C ALA A 362 -8.87 19.86 -6.79
N LEU A 363 -8.05 18.96 -6.26
CA LEU A 363 -7.07 18.14 -6.99
C LEU A 363 -7.40 16.67 -6.78
N ASN A 364 -8.30 16.15 -7.60
CA ASN A 364 -8.88 14.82 -7.40
C ASN A 364 -8.49 13.86 -8.51
N VAL A 365 -8.22 12.61 -8.16
CA VAL A 365 -7.92 11.53 -9.09
C VAL A 365 -8.99 10.45 -8.94
N PHE A 366 -9.61 10.07 -10.05
CA PHE A 366 -10.58 9.00 -10.12
C PHE A 366 -10.11 7.94 -11.11
N TYR A 367 -10.25 6.67 -10.73
CA TYR A 367 -10.11 5.54 -11.64
C TYR A 367 -11.52 5.05 -11.94
N VAL A 368 -11.85 5.02 -13.22
CA VAL A 368 -13.20 4.70 -13.67
C VAL A 368 -13.24 3.55 -14.66
N THR A 369 -14.27 2.72 -14.51
CA THR A 369 -14.62 1.63 -15.41
C THR A 369 -16.03 1.85 -15.96
N ASP A 370 -16.48 1.00 -16.88
CA ASP A 370 -17.90 0.87 -17.15
C ASP A 370 -18.65 0.28 -15.93
N ALA A 371 -19.98 0.19 -16.03
CA ALA A 371 -20.85 -0.38 -15.01
C ALA A 371 -20.59 -1.87 -14.68
N VAL A 372 -19.92 -2.60 -15.56
CA VAL A 372 -19.66 -4.05 -15.42
C VAL A 372 -18.23 -4.33 -14.91
N GLY A 373 -17.35 -3.32 -14.94
CA GLY A 373 -15.96 -3.40 -14.51
C GLY A 373 -14.93 -3.42 -15.65
N ASN A 374 -15.35 -3.31 -16.91
CA ASN A 374 -14.43 -3.25 -18.05
C ASN A 374 -13.90 -1.82 -18.28
N PRO A 375 -12.85 -1.66 -19.11
CA PRO A 375 -12.42 -0.33 -19.55
C PRO A 375 -13.58 0.50 -20.12
N ALA A 376 -13.76 1.71 -19.62
CA ALA A 376 -14.84 2.60 -20.02
C ALA A 376 -14.73 3.00 -21.51
N ASP A 377 -15.87 3.09 -22.20
CA ASP A 377 -15.92 3.58 -23.59
C ASP A 377 -15.36 5.02 -23.67
N PRO A 378 -14.34 5.28 -24.51
CA PRO A 378 -13.80 6.62 -24.72
C PRO A 378 -14.86 7.69 -25.04
N LYS A 379 -15.97 7.33 -25.69
CA LYS A 379 -17.07 8.25 -25.98
C LYS A 379 -17.81 8.70 -24.71
N LEU A 380 -18.01 7.78 -23.76
CA LEU A 380 -18.61 8.10 -22.46
C LEU A 380 -17.67 8.99 -21.64
N ILE A 381 -16.37 8.69 -21.67
CA ILE A 381 -15.34 9.54 -21.04
C ILE A 381 -15.40 10.96 -21.61
N GLU A 382 -15.46 11.11 -22.94
CA GLU A 382 -15.52 12.42 -23.56
C GLU A 382 -16.83 13.16 -23.22
N SER A 383 -17.98 12.48 -23.23
CA SER A 383 -19.27 13.06 -22.77
C SER A 383 -19.17 13.64 -21.35
N VAL A 384 -18.54 12.90 -20.44
CA VAL A 384 -18.32 13.32 -19.06
C VAL A 384 -17.39 14.53 -18.97
N ARG A 385 -16.32 14.55 -19.77
CA ARG A 385 -15.41 15.71 -19.84
C ARG A 385 -16.09 16.95 -20.37
N GLN A 386 -16.96 16.82 -21.38
CA GLN A 386 -17.72 17.95 -21.90
C GLN A 386 -18.69 18.52 -20.85
N LYS A 387 -19.33 17.66 -20.05
CA LYS A 387 -20.24 18.08 -18.97
C LYS A 387 -19.52 18.76 -17.79
N ILE A 388 -18.36 18.25 -17.38
CA ILE A 388 -17.60 18.79 -16.24
C ILE A 388 -16.70 19.97 -16.64
N GLY A 389 -16.23 19.99 -17.88
CA GLY A 389 -15.26 20.94 -18.42
C GLY A 389 -13.99 20.23 -18.85
N VAL A 390 -13.68 20.30 -20.14
CA VAL A 390 -12.53 19.60 -20.78
C VAL A 390 -11.19 20.06 -20.21
N SER A 391 -11.09 21.33 -19.81
CA SER A 391 -9.91 21.91 -19.14
C SER A 391 -9.74 21.40 -17.72
N ASN A 392 -10.85 21.08 -17.05
CA ASN A 392 -10.89 20.74 -15.63
C ASN A 392 -10.69 19.25 -15.41
N LEU A 393 -11.19 18.41 -16.32
CA LEU A 393 -11.09 16.95 -16.24
C LEU A 393 -10.17 16.39 -17.34
N LYS A 394 -8.94 16.08 -16.95
CA LYS A 394 -7.91 15.52 -17.84
C LYS A 394 -7.95 14.00 -17.79
N VAL A 395 -7.90 13.37 -18.96
CA VAL A 395 -7.64 11.95 -19.08
C VAL A 395 -6.13 11.79 -19.12
N LYS A 396 -5.58 11.03 -18.18
CA LYS A 396 -4.21 10.54 -18.33
C LYS A 396 -4.34 9.10 -18.79
N GLU A 397 -4.00 8.85 -20.06
CA GLU A 397 -3.65 7.49 -20.44
C GLU A 397 -2.57 7.04 -19.45
N LEU A 398 -2.73 5.85 -18.86
CA LEU A 398 -1.62 5.21 -18.17
C LEU A 398 -0.46 5.28 -19.17
N PRO A 399 0.65 5.98 -18.86
CA PRO A 399 1.73 6.06 -19.83
C PRO A 399 2.08 4.62 -20.21
N PRO A 400 2.21 4.28 -21.51
CA PRO A 400 3.08 3.18 -21.84
C PRO A 400 4.42 3.62 -21.28
N LEU A 401 4.84 2.98 -20.18
CA LEU A 401 6.09 3.31 -19.50
C LEU A 401 7.17 3.34 -20.59
N ILE A 402 7.68 4.52 -20.89
CA ILE A 402 8.68 4.71 -21.94
C ILE A 402 9.95 4.08 -21.39
N TYR A 403 10.22 2.85 -21.82
CA TYR A 403 11.44 2.15 -21.47
C TYR A 403 12.55 2.61 -22.41
N HIS A 404 13.59 3.21 -21.83
CA HIS A 404 14.90 3.20 -22.47
C HIS A 404 15.39 1.75 -22.48
N GLN A 405 15.32 1.13 -23.65
CA GLN A 405 15.88 -0.18 -23.93
C GLN A 405 17.39 -0.05 -24.07
N GLU A 406 18.12 -0.11 -22.96
CA GLU A 406 19.53 -0.52 -22.99
C GLU A 406 19.60 -2.00 -22.61
N ALA A 407 19.75 -2.82 -23.66
CA ALA A 407 20.02 -4.23 -23.53
C ALA A 407 21.39 -4.42 -22.86
N GLU A 408 21.39 -4.98 -21.64
CA GLU A 408 22.60 -5.52 -21.02
C GLU A 408 23.06 -6.73 -21.87
N ARG A 409 24.09 -6.52 -22.72
CA ARG A 409 24.93 -7.62 -23.24
C ARG A 409 26.00 -7.90 -22.20
N GLU A 410 25.85 -9.00 -21.46
CA GLU A 410 26.99 -9.68 -20.87
C GLU A 410 27.63 -10.59 -21.93
N ASP A 411 28.93 -10.42 -22.14
CA ASP A 411 29.75 -11.20 -23.05
C ASP A 411 29.71 -12.70 -22.69
N GLN A 412 29.10 -13.50 -23.57
CA GLN A 412 29.24 -14.96 -23.57
C GLN A 412 30.34 -15.36 -24.55
N THR A 413 31.48 -15.80 -24.01
CA THR A 413 32.44 -16.59 -24.78
C THR A 413 31.88 -18.00 -25.01
N VAL A 414 31.84 -18.36 -26.29
CA VAL A 414 31.27 -19.57 -26.89
C VAL A 414 31.92 -20.88 -26.39
N GLY A 415 31.09 -21.87 -26.07
CA GLY A 415 31.48 -23.27 -25.92
C GLY A 415 30.26 -24.19 -26.08
N VAL A 416 30.22 -24.94 -27.17
CA VAL A 416 29.12 -25.80 -27.65
C VAL A 416 29.00 -27.10 -26.84
N ALA A 417 27.81 -27.42 -26.31
CA ALA A 417 27.10 -28.71 -26.45
C ALA A 417 26.06 -28.99 -25.33
N GLY A 418 24.79 -29.18 -25.73
CA GLY A 418 23.92 -30.28 -25.30
C GLY A 418 23.42 -30.38 -23.84
N THR A 419 22.18 -29.93 -23.63
CA THR A 419 21.09 -30.56 -22.83
C THR A 419 21.20 -30.62 -21.30
N VAL A 420 20.09 -30.18 -20.66
CA VAL A 420 19.49 -30.54 -19.34
C VAL A 420 19.30 -29.34 -18.40
N LEU A 421 18.01 -29.04 -18.17
CA LEU A 421 17.45 -28.13 -17.17
C LEU A 421 17.89 -28.53 -15.75
N LEU A 422 18.61 -27.65 -15.05
CA LEU A 422 18.79 -27.73 -13.60
C LEU A 422 18.84 -26.34 -12.95
N SER A 423 18.34 -26.30 -11.73
CA SER A 423 18.01 -25.16 -10.88
C SER A 423 19.18 -24.20 -10.61
N LEU A 424 18.90 -22.90 -10.67
CA LEU A 424 19.79 -21.83 -10.19
C LEU A 424 19.76 -21.71 -8.66
N GLY A 425 20.10 -22.81 -7.99
CA GLY A 425 20.45 -22.84 -6.58
C GLY A 425 21.96 -22.97 -6.40
N SER A 426 22.76 -21.98 -6.83
CA SER A 426 24.21 -22.00 -6.51
C SER A 426 24.92 -20.64 -6.44
N LEU A 427 24.30 -19.52 -6.84
CA LEU A 427 24.97 -18.21 -6.79
C LEU A 427 24.94 -17.53 -5.40
N VAL A 428 24.01 -17.89 -4.51
CA VAL A 428 23.92 -17.32 -3.16
C VAL A 428 25.04 -17.83 -2.23
N LYS A 429 25.64 -18.99 -2.52
CA LYS A 429 26.65 -19.59 -1.64
C LYS A 429 28.03 -18.92 -1.78
N LYS A 430 28.36 -18.30 -2.93
CA LYS A 430 29.69 -17.71 -3.15
C LYS A 430 29.87 -16.30 -2.57
N ASN A 431 28.81 -15.52 -2.41
CA ASN A 431 28.92 -14.17 -1.82
C ASN A 431 28.89 -14.15 -0.27
N LEU A 432 28.43 -15.23 0.37
CA LEU A 432 28.42 -15.34 1.84
C LEU A 432 29.76 -15.81 2.43
N TYR A 433 30.67 -16.38 1.63
CA TYR A 433 32.03 -16.72 2.09
C TYR A 433 32.90 -15.48 2.32
N HIS A 434 32.68 -14.39 1.58
CA HIS A 434 33.46 -13.16 1.72
C HIS A 434 33.08 -12.30 2.94
N LEU A 435 32.01 -12.65 3.66
CA LEU A 435 31.53 -11.91 4.85
C LEU A 435 31.82 -12.62 6.18
N GLY A 436 32.55 -13.75 6.19
CA GLY A 436 33.05 -14.36 7.43
C GLY A 436 31.99 -14.86 8.43
N LEU A 437 30.73 -15.05 8.01
CA LEU A 437 29.59 -15.34 8.89
C LEU A 437 29.22 -16.83 9.03
N ILE A 438 30.10 -17.76 8.61
CA ILE A 438 29.87 -19.20 8.84
C ILE A 438 31.16 -19.83 9.38
N ARG A 439 31.20 -20.10 10.69
CA ARG A 439 32.09 -21.12 11.27
C ARG A 439 31.38 -22.46 11.18
N SER A 440 31.93 -23.41 10.43
CA SER A 440 31.53 -24.81 10.50
C SER A 440 31.93 -25.37 11.86
N TYR A 441 30.97 -25.89 12.62
CA TYR A 441 31.28 -26.92 13.60
C TYR A 441 31.05 -28.26 12.90
N SER A 442 32.12 -29.07 12.90
CA SER A 442 32.16 -30.47 12.47
C SER A 442 31.32 -31.37 13.37
#